data_AF-A0A4Y2VAK8-F1
#
_entry.id   AF-A0A4Y2VAK8-F1
#
_cell.length_a   1.000
_cell.length_b   1.000
_cell.length_c   1.000
_cell.angle_alpha   90.00
_cell.angle_beta   90.00
_cell.angle_gamma   90.00
#
_symmetry.space_group_name_H-M   'P 1'
#
loop_
_entity.id
_entity.type
_entity.pdbx_description
1 polymer ?
#
loop_
_entity_poly.entity_id
_entity_poly.type
_entity_poly.pdbx_seq_one_letter_code
_entity_poly.pdbx_strand_id
1 'polypeptide(L)'
;FLVILAAILVTVSSQAGYRPQIPEYAPIPYSFNYLAEADDGTSSHQESGDGSGTVQGSYTVTHGDGLKRVVEYTAGPDGFKAIVRTNEPGTDNSSPANVIFESTAPEAKAPIITYSNNPAPAIGRGGQRQNVRYVLVPNTDPRATRQ
;
A
#
# COMPACT_ATOMS: atom_id res chain seq x y z
N PHE A 1 59.85 42.21 -31.56
CA PHE A 1 58.64 41.46 -31.98
C PHE A 1 58.12 40.72 -30.77
N LEU A 2 56.84 40.89 -30.48
CA LEU A 2 56.11 40.57 -29.26
C LEU A 2 55.40 39.22 -29.42
N VAL A 3 55.44 38.32 -28.42
CA VAL A 3 54.43 37.25 -28.30
C VAL A 3 54.11 37.07 -26.81
N ILE A 4 52.98 37.66 -26.41
CA ILE A 4 52.36 37.46 -25.09
C ILE A 4 51.47 36.22 -25.22
N LEU A 5 51.79 35.17 -24.46
CA LEU A 5 50.96 33.98 -24.35
C LEU A 5 49.80 34.28 -23.39
N ALA A 6 48.61 34.56 -23.91
CA ALA A 6 47.41 34.76 -23.11
C ALA A 6 46.83 33.40 -22.71
N ALA A 7 46.87 33.07 -21.43
CA ALA A 7 46.15 31.94 -20.86
C ALA A 7 44.64 32.28 -20.80
N ILE A 8 43.84 31.58 -21.60
CA ILE A 8 42.38 31.68 -21.53
C ILE A 8 41.91 30.74 -20.42
N LEU A 9 41.59 31.33 -19.26
CA LEU A 9 40.93 30.62 -18.17
C LEU A 9 39.43 30.55 -18.48
N VAL A 10 38.96 29.40 -18.97
CA VAL A 10 37.52 29.14 -19.15
C VAL A 10 36.92 28.86 -17.78
N THR A 11 36.18 29.80 -17.23
CA THR A 11 35.38 29.59 -16.02
C THR A 11 34.05 28.94 -16.42
N VAL A 12 33.86 27.68 -16.01
CA VAL A 12 32.57 27.00 -16.11
C VAL A 12 31.76 27.41 -14.88
N SER A 13 30.77 28.28 -15.06
CA SER A 13 29.81 28.63 -14.03
C SER A 13 28.81 27.48 -13.87
N SER A 14 28.84 26.81 -12.72
CA SER A 14 27.80 25.84 -12.32
C SER A 14 26.48 26.59 -12.16
N GLN A 15 25.55 26.41 -13.09
CA GLN A 15 24.17 26.84 -12.87
C GLN A 15 23.57 25.96 -11.77
N ALA A 16 23.41 26.52 -10.57
CA ALA A 16 22.61 25.93 -9.52
C ALA A 16 21.17 25.85 -10.05
N GLY A 17 20.79 24.68 -10.55
CA GLY A 17 19.45 24.43 -11.07
C GLY A 17 18.42 24.74 -9.99
N TYR A 18 17.40 25.52 -10.37
CA TYR A 18 16.21 25.70 -9.56
C TYR A 18 15.54 24.34 -9.37
N ARG A 19 15.76 23.69 -8.21
CA ARG A 19 14.94 22.58 -7.74
C ARG A 19 13.76 23.17 -6.99
N PRO A 20 12.52 23.00 -7.48
CA PRO A 20 11.36 23.29 -6.67
C PRO A 20 11.47 22.45 -5.39
N GLN A 21 11.44 23.11 -4.24
CA GLN A 21 11.28 22.45 -2.95
C GLN A 21 9.85 21.92 -2.97
N ILE A 22 9.67 20.63 -3.25
CA ILE A 22 8.36 19.99 -3.05
C ILE A 22 8.17 19.99 -1.54
N PRO A 23 7.12 20.63 -0.99
CA PRO A 23 6.86 20.54 0.44
C PRO A 23 6.69 19.07 0.79
N GLU A 24 7.53 18.57 1.68
CA GLU A 24 7.37 17.23 2.24
C GLU A 24 6.21 17.31 3.22
N TYR A 25 5.03 16.82 2.81
CA TYR A 25 3.87 16.74 3.68
C TYR A 25 4.02 15.49 4.55
N ALA A 26 4.25 15.69 5.84
CA ALA A 26 4.16 14.60 6.80
C ALA A 26 2.75 13.97 6.76
N PRO A 27 2.62 12.64 6.90
CA PRO A 27 1.32 12.00 7.00
C PRO A 27 0.48 12.63 8.13
N ILE A 28 -0.77 12.96 7.85
CA ILE A 28 -1.70 13.47 8.86
C ILE A 28 -2.45 12.27 9.45
N PRO A 29 -2.60 12.16 10.79
CA PRO A 29 -3.39 11.11 11.39
C PRO A 29 -4.82 11.07 10.84
N TYR A 30 -5.36 9.87 10.64
CA TYR A 30 -6.73 9.68 10.18
C TYR A 30 -7.33 8.40 10.76
N SER A 31 -8.65 8.30 10.70
CA SER A 31 -9.39 7.08 10.97
C SER A 31 -10.67 7.11 10.15
N PHE A 32 -11.06 5.96 9.60
CA PHE A 32 -12.36 5.77 8.99
C PHE A 32 -12.85 4.35 9.18
N ASN A 33 -14.15 4.17 9.02
CA ASN A 33 -14.77 2.86 8.90
C ASN A 33 -16.02 2.94 8.03
N TYR A 34 -16.36 1.84 7.37
CA TYR A 34 -17.65 1.67 6.71
C TYR A 34 -18.15 0.22 6.77
N LEU A 35 -19.46 0.09 6.55
CA LEU A 35 -20.15 -1.16 6.23
C LEU A 35 -21.02 -0.87 5.00
N ALA A 36 -20.90 -1.69 3.97
CA ALA A 36 -21.71 -1.62 2.77
C ALA A 36 -22.39 -2.97 2.55
N GLU A 37 -23.71 -2.94 2.43
CA GLU A 37 -24.55 -4.09 2.13
C GLU A 37 -24.95 -4.07 0.66
N ALA A 38 -24.97 -5.24 0.03
CA ALA A 38 -25.41 -5.46 -1.34
C ALA A 38 -26.26 -6.74 -1.39
N ASP A 39 -27.02 -6.91 -2.47
CA ASP A 39 -27.87 -8.11 -2.64
C ASP A 39 -27.07 -9.42 -2.60
N ASP A 40 -25.80 -9.36 -3.01
CA ASP A 40 -24.90 -10.50 -3.13
C ASP A 40 -23.86 -10.57 -1.99
N GLY A 41 -23.98 -9.74 -0.94
CA GLY A 41 -23.03 -9.80 0.16
C GLY A 41 -22.86 -8.52 0.98
N THR A 42 -21.79 -8.51 1.79
CA THR A 42 -21.40 -7.36 2.59
C THR A 42 -19.91 -7.09 2.46
N SER A 43 -19.54 -5.82 2.58
CA SER A 43 -18.14 -5.41 2.72
C SER A 43 -18.00 -4.43 3.88
N SER A 44 -16.93 -4.58 4.65
CA SER A 44 -16.59 -3.64 5.72
C SER A 44 -15.11 -3.34 5.71
N HIS A 45 -14.74 -2.16 6.20
CA HIS A 45 -13.35 -1.73 6.31
C HIS A 45 -13.25 -0.78 7.49
N GLN A 46 -12.23 -0.96 8.32
CA GLN A 46 -11.74 0.04 9.26
C GLN A 46 -10.23 0.25 9.05
N GLU A 47 -9.77 1.49 9.09
CA GLU A 47 -8.35 1.81 8.98
C GLU A 47 -8.03 3.08 9.74
N SER A 48 -6.86 3.12 10.37
CA SER A 48 -6.30 4.32 10.96
C SER A 48 -4.82 4.48 10.58
N GLY A 49 -4.43 5.73 10.35
CA GLY A 49 -3.04 6.16 10.23
C GLY A 49 -2.66 7.03 11.42
N ASP A 50 -1.51 6.77 12.02
CA ASP A 50 -1.06 7.48 13.23
C ASP A 50 -0.28 8.78 12.94
N GLY A 51 -0.10 9.13 11.66
CA GLY A 51 0.69 10.28 11.22
C GLY A 51 2.21 10.07 11.24
N SER A 52 2.70 8.94 11.76
CA SER A 52 4.12 8.55 11.69
C SER A 52 4.49 7.85 10.38
N GLY A 53 3.50 7.59 9.53
CA GLY A 53 3.62 6.72 8.36
C GLY A 53 3.22 5.27 8.63
N THR A 54 2.73 4.96 9.84
CA THR A 54 2.14 3.65 10.16
C THR A 54 0.64 3.69 9.93
N VAL A 55 0.13 2.68 9.23
CA VAL A 55 -1.29 2.45 8.97
C VAL A 55 -1.67 1.06 9.44
N GLN A 56 -2.80 0.94 10.12
CA GLN A 56 -3.36 -0.34 10.57
C GLN A 56 -4.82 -0.42 10.18
N GLY A 57 -5.29 -1.59 9.78
CA GLY A 57 -6.67 -1.75 9.42
C GLY A 57 -7.11 -3.19 9.28
N SER A 58 -8.40 -3.34 9.02
CA SER A 58 -8.97 -4.60 8.59
C SER A 58 -10.10 -4.38 7.59
N TYR A 59 -10.26 -5.32 6.67
CA TYR A 59 -11.43 -5.36 5.81
C TYR A 59 -12.04 -6.75 5.80
N THR A 60 -13.35 -6.81 5.57
CA THR A 60 -14.10 -8.04 5.37
C THR A 60 -14.88 -7.95 4.06
N VAL A 61 -14.89 -9.05 3.31
CA VAL A 61 -15.82 -9.27 2.20
C VAL A 61 -16.56 -10.57 2.49
N THR A 62 -17.88 -10.55 2.46
CA THR A 62 -18.74 -11.71 2.61
C THR A 62 -19.66 -11.79 1.40
N HIS A 63 -19.75 -12.93 0.73
CA HIS A 63 -20.70 -13.18 -0.34
C HIS A 63 -21.97 -13.86 0.21
N GLY A 64 -23.09 -13.76 -0.51
CA GLY A 64 -24.38 -14.30 -0.10
C GLY A 64 -24.42 -15.82 0.07
N ASP A 65 -23.45 -16.54 -0.50
CA ASP A 65 -23.27 -17.99 -0.34
C ASP A 65 -22.42 -18.39 0.88
N GLY A 66 -22.00 -17.41 1.70
CA GLY A 66 -21.20 -17.64 2.91
C GLY A 66 -19.69 -17.68 2.66
N LEU A 67 -19.21 -17.43 1.44
CA LEU A 67 -17.79 -17.17 1.19
C LEU A 67 -17.38 -15.87 1.87
N LYS A 68 -16.20 -15.87 2.50
CA LYS A 68 -15.73 -14.79 3.34
C LYS A 68 -14.21 -14.65 3.25
N ARG A 69 -13.75 -13.40 3.14
CA ARG A 69 -12.36 -13.01 3.36
C ARG A 69 -12.30 -11.95 4.45
N VAL A 70 -11.43 -12.16 5.42
CA VAL A 70 -11.04 -11.16 6.42
C VAL A 70 -9.55 -10.90 6.27
N VAL A 71 -9.15 -9.64 6.21
CA VAL A 71 -7.75 -9.25 6.18
C VAL A 71 -7.48 -8.27 7.31
N GLU A 72 -6.51 -8.57 8.14
CA GLU A 72 -5.95 -7.69 9.16
C GLU A 72 -4.55 -7.30 8.70
N TYR A 73 -4.19 -6.02 8.73
CA TYR A 73 -2.93 -5.56 8.17
C TYR A 73 -2.31 -4.38 8.91
N THR A 74 -0.99 -4.28 8.74
CA THR A 74 -0.16 -3.14 9.14
C THR A 74 0.74 -2.77 7.97
N ALA A 75 0.78 -1.48 7.63
CA ALA A 75 1.76 -0.90 6.71
C ALA A 75 2.60 0.12 7.48
N GLY A 76 3.92 0.05 7.33
CA GLY A 76 4.84 0.98 7.99
C GLY A 76 6.27 0.83 7.50
N PRO A 77 7.27 1.29 8.28
CA PRO A 77 8.68 1.20 7.91
C PRO A 77 9.17 -0.23 7.62
N ASP A 78 8.58 -1.23 8.29
CA ASP A 78 8.91 -2.66 8.10
C ASP A 78 8.18 -3.30 6.90
N GLY A 79 7.58 -2.48 6.03
CA GLY A 79 6.78 -2.90 4.90
C GLY A 79 5.33 -3.25 5.26
N PHE A 80 4.65 -3.89 4.32
CA PHE A 80 3.29 -4.40 4.50
C PHE A 80 3.32 -5.78 5.16
N LYS A 81 2.44 -6.00 6.14
CA LYS A 81 2.23 -7.27 6.83
C LYS A 81 0.74 -7.52 6.95
N ALA A 82 0.28 -8.74 6.74
CA ALA A 82 -1.13 -9.06 6.88
C ALA A 82 -1.40 -10.51 7.32
N ILE A 83 -2.58 -10.71 7.90
CA ILE A 83 -3.18 -12.02 8.09
C ILE A 83 -4.47 -12.06 7.28
N VAL A 84 -4.60 -13.04 6.39
CA VAL A 84 -5.76 -13.27 5.54
C VAL A 84 -6.43 -14.55 6.01
N ARG A 85 -7.70 -14.44 6.42
CA ARG A 85 -8.54 -15.58 6.78
C ARG A 85 -9.63 -15.74 5.73
N THR A 86 -9.71 -16.90 5.08
CA THR A 86 -10.66 -17.11 3.98
C THR A 86 -11.15 -18.55 3.88
N ASN A 87 -12.37 -18.74 3.36
CA ASN A 87 -12.91 -20.05 2.96
C ASN A 87 -13.14 -20.13 1.44
N GLU A 88 -12.62 -19.19 0.66
CA GLU A 88 -12.85 -19.09 -0.77
C GLU A 88 -12.15 -20.24 -1.54
N PRO A 89 -12.83 -20.91 -2.48
CA PRO A 89 -12.22 -21.94 -3.32
C PRO A 89 -10.97 -21.45 -4.06
N GLY A 90 -9.97 -22.31 -4.18
CA GLY A 90 -8.68 -21.97 -4.81
C GLY A 90 -7.70 -21.20 -3.92
N THR A 91 -7.98 -21.12 -2.61
CA THR A 91 -7.03 -20.60 -1.61
C THR A 91 -6.40 -21.73 -0.80
N ASP A 92 -5.17 -21.51 -0.34
CA ASP A 92 -4.33 -22.48 0.38
C ASP A 92 -3.70 -21.82 1.61
N ASN A 93 -3.30 -22.62 2.62
CA ASN A 93 -2.47 -22.10 3.69
C ASN A 93 -1.05 -21.84 3.19
N SER A 94 -0.59 -20.61 3.36
CA SER A 94 0.74 -20.20 2.90
C SER A 94 1.23 -18.95 3.64
N SER A 95 2.51 -18.63 3.50
CA SER A 95 3.10 -17.40 4.06
C SER A 95 3.94 -16.62 3.03
N PRO A 96 3.36 -16.17 1.91
CA PRO A 96 4.09 -15.40 0.90
C PRO A 96 4.30 -13.96 1.36
N ALA A 97 5.51 -13.43 1.16
CA ALA A 97 5.79 -11.99 1.20
C ALA A 97 5.20 -11.24 2.42
N ASN A 98 5.46 -11.73 3.64
CA ASN A 98 4.96 -11.17 4.92
C ASN A 98 3.44 -11.18 5.09
N VAL A 99 2.73 -12.02 4.36
CA VAL A 99 1.30 -12.26 4.52
C VAL A 99 1.08 -13.70 4.98
N ILE A 100 0.31 -13.90 6.04
CA ILE A 100 -0.13 -15.23 6.48
C ILE A 100 -1.51 -15.50 5.88
N PHE A 101 -1.64 -16.54 5.05
CA PHE A 101 -2.92 -17.04 4.57
C PHE A 101 -3.38 -18.24 5.41
N GLU A 102 -4.52 -18.07 6.06
CA GLU A 102 -5.27 -19.10 6.79
C GLU A 102 -6.53 -19.42 5.96
N SER A 103 -6.46 -20.49 5.18
CA SER A 103 -7.57 -20.98 4.35
C SER A 103 -8.26 -22.19 5.00
N THR A 104 -9.59 -22.14 5.02
CA THR A 104 -10.47 -23.26 5.35
C THR A 104 -11.16 -23.85 4.11
N ALA A 105 -10.71 -23.49 2.91
CA ALA A 105 -11.26 -24.03 1.67
C ALA A 105 -11.08 -25.57 1.59
N PRO A 106 -11.97 -26.32 0.93
CA PRO A 106 -11.95 -27.79 0.89
C PRO A 106 -10.64 -28.42 0.39
N GLU A 107 -9.84 -27.68 -0.37
CA GLU A 107 -8.57 -28.14 -0.96
C GLU A 107 -7.32 -27.61 -0.24
N ALA A 108 -7.50 -26.80 0.82
CA ALA A 108 -6.39 -26.12 1.48
C ALA A 108 -5.36 -27.10 2.07
N LYS A 109 -4.10 -27.00 1.63
CA LYS A 109 -2.98 -27.76 2.21
C LYS A 109 -2.63 -27.21 3.62
N ALA A 110 -2.13 -28.05 4.52
CA ALA A 110 -1.73 -27.63 5.86
C ALA A 110 -0.58 -26.59 5.83
N PRO A 111 -0.53 -25.61 6.75
CA PRO A 111 0.49 -24.57 6.75
C PRO A 111 1.90 -25.14 6.96
N ILE A 112 2.82 -24.85 6.06
CA ILE A 112 4.26 -25.05 6.27
C ILE A 112 4.82 -23.75 6.88
N ILE A 113 5.14 -23.75 8.17
CA ILE A 113 5.71 -22.58 8.85
C ILE A 113 7.24 -22.63 8.70
N THR A 114 7.81 -21.76 7.86
CA THR A 114 9.26 -21.52 7.80
C THR A 114 9.50 -20.04 7.58
N TYR A 115 9.91 -19.33 8.63
CA TYR A 115 10.35 -17.95 8.52
C TYR A 115 11.77 -17.92 7.93
N SER A 116 11.91 -17.55 6.66
CA SER A 116 13.21 -17.30 6.04
C SER A 116 13.33 -15.82 5.68
N ASN A 117 14.23 -15.13 6.38
CA ASN A 117 14.66 -13.77 6.05
C ASN A 117 15.64 -13.84 4.87
N ASN A 118 15.14 -14.00 3.65
CA ASN A 118 15.95 -13.86 2.44
C ASN A 118 15.63 -12.53 1.74
N PRO A 119 16.65 -11.74 1.35
CA PRO A 119 16.44 -10.48 0.66
C PRO A 119 15.79 -10.72 -0.72
N ALA A 120 14.86 -9.83 -1.08
CA ALA A 120 14.06 -9.94 -2.30
C ALA A 120 14.94 -9.94 -3.57
N PRO A 121 14.68 -10.84 -4.55
CA PRO A 121 15.30 -10.78 -5.87
C PRO A 121 14.75 -9.58 -6.68
N ALA A 122 15.60 -8.97 -7.50
CA ALA A 122 15.30 -7.78 -8.29
C ALA A 122 14.14 -7.99 -9.28
N ILE A 123 13.18 -7.04 -9.33
CA ILE A 123 11.95 -7.12 -10.14
C ILE A 123 12.19 -6.63 -11.57
N GLY A 124 11.93 -7.51 -12.56
CA GLY A 124 11.77 -7.17 -13.98
C GLY A 124 10.40 -6.55 -14.29
N ARG A 125 10.38 -5.56 -15.19
CA ARG A 125 9.23 -4.74 -15.58
C ARG A 125 8.07 -5.52 -16.23
N GLY A 126 6.83 -5.18 -15.87
CA GLY A 126 5.67 -5.29 -16.79
C GLY A 126 4.27 -5.17 -16.18
N GLY A 127 3.46 -4.24 -16.72
CA GLY A 127 1.99 -4.36 -16.80
C GLY A 127 1.13 -3.49 -15.87
N GLN A 128 0.85 -2.24 -16.24
CA GLN A 128 -0.18 -1.40 -15.60
C GLN A 128 -1.60 -1.72 -16.12
N ARG A 129 -2.58 -1.86 -15.22
CA ARG A 129 -4.02 -1.79 -15.55
C ARG A 129 -4.57 -0.43 -15.13
N GLN A 130 -5.21 0.26 -16.07
CA GLN A 130 -5.73 1.62 -15.91
C GLN A 130 -7.21 1.63 -15.51
N ASN A 131 -7.62 2.70 -14.80
CA ASN A 131 -8.98 3.22 -14.59
C ASN A 131 -9.70 2.96 -13.25
N VAL A 132 -9.12 3.39 -12.14
CA VAL A 132 -9.90 3.82 -10.95
C VAL A 132 -9.37 5.19 -10.51
N ARG A 133 -10.25 6.19 -10.42
CA ARG A 133 -9.89 7.55 -9.94
C ARG A 133 -10.40 7.70 -8.52
N TYR A 134 -9.50 7.65 -7.55
CA TYR A 134 -9.82 8.00 -6.16
C TYR A 134 -10.00 9.51 -6.04
N VAL A 135 -11.06 9.94 -5.36
CA VAL A 135 -11.25 11.33 -4.92
C VAL A 135 -11.20 11.32 -3.40
N LEU A 136 -10.15 11.91 -2.83
CA LEU A 136 -10.02 12.12 -1.39
C LEU A 136 -11.06 13.17 -0.97
N VAL A 137 -11.99 12.79 -0.10
CA VAL A 137 -12.94 13.73 0.52
C VAL A 137 -12.40 14.10 1.90
N PRO A 138 -12.09 15.38 2.18
CA PRO A 138 -11.66 15.81 3.49
C PRO A 138 -12.76 15.60 4.55
N ASN A 139 -12.39 15.27 5.80
CA ASN A 139 -13.32 15.17 6.94
C ASN A 139 -14.00 16.51 7.30
N THR A 140 -13.63 17.60 6.62
CA THR A 140 -14.24 18.92 6.73
C THR A 140 -15.34 19.16 5.68
N ASP A 141 -15.60 18.20 4.77
CA ASP A 141 -16.71 18.30 3.81
C ASP A 141 -18.05 18.14 4.56
N PRO A 142 -19.00 19.09 4.44
CA PRO A 142 -20.34 18.97 5.06
C PRO A 142 -21.15 17.76 4.55
N ARG A 143 -20.74 17.11 3.45
CA ARG A 143 -21.32 15.84 2.98
C ARG A 143 -20.83 14.63 3.77
N ALA A 144 -19.73 14.75 4.52
CA ALA A 144 -19.19 13.66 5.34
C ALA A 144 -20.00 13.42 6.63
N THR A 145 -20.90 14.33 7.02
CA THR A 145 -21.60 14.31 8.33
C THR A 145 -23.08 13.89 8.25
N ARG A 146 -23.49 13.12 7.25
CA ARG A 146 -24.82 12.46 7.28
C ARG A 146 -24.71 10.97 7.01
N GLN A 147 -24.38 10.18 8.03
CA GLN A 147 -24.92 8.83 8.30
C GLN A 147 -24.85 8.58 9.81
#